data_AF-A0A9E3MGQ8-F1
#
_entry.id   AF-A0A9E3MGQ8-F1
#
_cell.length_a   1.000
_cell.length_b   1.000
_cell.length_c   1.000
_cell.angle_alpha   90.00
_cell.angle_beta   90.00
_cell.angle_gamma   90.00
#
_symmetry.space_group_name_H-M   'P 1'
#
loop_
_entity.id
_entity.type
_entity.pdbx_description
1 polymer ?
#
loop_
_entity_poly.entity_id
_entity_poly.type
_entity_poly.pdbx_seq_one_letter_code
_entity_poly.pdbx_strand_id
1 'polypeptide(L)'
;MLETRVVLPICEEIRDCYRLPDASSVPITDVERDAVWGLQGQILYISIRRYIYSQSIGAPEVIADNAVDVFLSGISAVALAASGGSRNA
;
A
#
# COMPACT_ATOMS: atom_id res chain seq x y z
N MET A 1 -14.60 -5.17 6.35
CA MET A 1 -14.18 -6.43 5.68
C MET A 1 -12.79 -6.29 5.06
N LEU A 2 -12.57 -5.31 4.18
CA LEU A 2 -11.23 -5.09 3.58
C LEU A 2 -10.18 -4.67 4.60
N GLU A 3 -10.55 -3.75 5.50
CA GLU A 3 -9.67 -3.29 6.58
C GLU A 3 -9.01 -4.45 7.35
N THR A 4 -9.82 -5.38 7.86
CA THR A 4 -9.33 -6.47 8.71
C THR A 4 -8.81 -7.69 7.96
N ARG A 5 -9.10 -7.83 6.65
CA ARG A 5 -8.70 -9.01 5.85
C ARG A 5 -7.64 -8.74 4.80
N VAL A 6 -7.38 -7.48 4.51
CA VAL A 6 -6.45 -7.07 3.44
C VAL A 6 -5.50 -6.01 3.96
N VAL A 7 -6.02 -4.90 4.49
CA VAL A 7 -5.19 -3.73 4.86
C VAL A 7 -4.27 -4.06 6.03
N LEU A 8 -4.84 -4.49 7.16
CA LEU A 8 -4.04 -4.83 8.35
C LEU A 8 -3.04 -5.98 8.09
N PRO A 9 -3.44 -7.10 7.45
CA PRO A 9 -2.48 -8.15 7.11
C PRO A 9 -1.34 -7.67 6.20
N ILE A 10 -1.61 -6.81 5.20
CA ILE A 10 -0.55 -6.26 4.35
C ILE A 10 0.42 -5.40 5.18
N CYS A 11 -0.08 -4.56 6.10
CA CYS A 11 0.80 -3.79 6.98
C CYS A 11 1.69 -4.70 7.84
N GLU A 12 1.11 -5.77 8.42
CA GLU A 12 1.86 -6.76 9.22
C GLU A 12 2.95 -7.46 8.40
N GLU A 13 2.64 -7.93 7.19
CA GLU A 13 3.59 -8.57 6.28
C GLU A 13 4.71 -7.61 5.83
N ILE A 14 4.39 -6.33 5.59
CA ILE A 14 5.40 -5.30 5.29
C ILE A 14 6.37 -5.18 6.47
N ARG A 15 5.86 -5.10 7.71
CA ARG A 15 6.71 -4.99 8.89
C ARG A 15 7.60 -6.21 9.07
N ASP A 16 7.07 -7.42 8.87
CA ASP A 16 7.85 -8.65 8.93
C ASP A 16 8.96 -8.67 7.88
N CYS A 17 8.62 -8.36 6.61
CA CYS A 17 9.57 -8.27 5.49
C CYS A 17 10.77 -7.37 5.79
N TYR A 18 10.53 -6.22 6.46
CA TYR A 18 11.57 -5.25 6.79
C TYR A 18 12.10 -5.36 8.23
N ARG A 19 11.73 -6.41 8.97
CA ARG A 19 12.15 -6.65 10.37
C ARG A 19 11.84 -5.46 11.30
N LEU A 20 10.68 -4.84 11.11
CA LEU A 20 10.17 -3.76 11.94
C LEU A 20 9.40 -4.32 13.15
N PRO A 21 9.21 -3.53 14.22
CA PRO A 21 8.42 -3.93 15.38
C PRO A 21 7.02 -4.40 15.01
N ASP A 22 6.58 -5.51 15.59
CA ASP A 22 5.25 -6.07 15.36
C ASP A 22 4.12 -5.13 15.85
N ALA A 23 2.90 -5.39 15.38
CA ALA A 23 1.72 -4.58 15.70
C ALA A 23 1.33 -4.57 17.20
N SER A 24 1.75 -5.58 17.97
CA SER A 24 1.52 -5.65 19.43
C SER A 24 2.52 -4.81 20.22
N SER A 25 3.72 -4.63 19.67
CA SER A 25 4.78 -3.77 20.21
C SER A 25 4.56 -2.30 19.84
N VAL A 26 4.26 -2.03 18.57
CA VAL A 26 3.95 -0.68 18.04
C VAL A 26 2.66 -0.78 17.22
N PRO A 27 1.55 -0.14 17.61
CA PRO A 27 0.31 -0.25 16.84
C PRO A 27 0.47 0.20 15.38
N ILE A 28 -0.26 -0.46 14.47
CA ILE A 28 -0.35 -0.03 13.06
C ILE A 28 -1.01 1.35 13.02
N THR A 29 -0.34 2.30 12.39
CA THR A 29 -0.79 3.71 12.36
C THR A 29 -1.78 3.98 11.23
N ASP A 30 -2.57 5.04 11.33
CA ASP A 30 -3.45 5.50 10.25
C ASP A 30 -2.68 5.75 8.95
N VAL A 31 -1.48 6.36 9.05
CA VAL A 31 -0.64 6.68 7.89
C VAL A 31 -0.16 5.40 7.17
N GLU A 32 0.19 4.38 7.94
CA GLU A 32 0.61 3.08 7.39
C GLU A 32 -0.54 2.36 6.69
N ARG A 33 -1.73 2.38 7.29
CA ARG A 33 -2.95 1.87 6.66
C ARG A 33 -3.31 2.62 5.39
N ASP A 34 -3.28 3.94 5.44
CA ASP A 34 -3.65 4.80 4.32
C ASP A 34 -2.70 4.62 3.13
N ALA A 35 -1.42 4.28 3.37
CA ALA A 35 -0.49 3.92 2.30
C ALA A 35 -0.93 2.64 1.56
N VAL A 36 -1.41 1.62 2.28
CA VAL A 36 -1.97 0.39 1.68
C VAL A 36 -3.28 0.68 0.96
N TRP A 37 -4.16 1.49 1.56
CA TRP A 37 -5.38 1.96 0.89
C TRP A 37 -5.07 2.74 -0.40
N GLY A 38 -3.96 3.49 -0.44
CA GLY A 38 -3.49 4.21 -1.62
C GLY A 38 -3.28 3.30 -2.84
N LEU A 39 -2.65 2.13 -2.65
CA LEU A 39 -2.49 1.13 -3.72
C LEU A 39 -3.86 0.63 -4.22
N GLN A 40 -4.77 0.30 -3.31
CA GLN A 40 -6.11 -0.15 -3.67
C GLN A 40 -6.87 0.93 -4.44
N GLY A 41 -6.75 2.20 -4.03
CA GLY A 41 -7.33 3.34 -4.72
C GLY A 41 -6.78 3.51 -6.13
N GLN A 42 -5.47 3.32 -6.32
CA GLN A 42 -4.83 3.38 -7.64
C GLN A 42 -5.37 2.28 -8.57
N ILE A 43 -5.47 1.03 -8.10
CA ILE A 43 -6.02 -0.09 -8.88
C ILE A 43 -7.50 0.14 -9.22
N LEU A 44 -8.29 0.62 -8.24
CA LEU A 44 -9.69 0.97 -8.46
C LEU A 44 -9.83 2.07 -9.52
N TYR A 45 -8.97 3.08 -9.50
CA TYR A 45 -9.04 4.20 -10.42
C TYR A 45 -8.74 3.82 -11.87
N ILE A 46 -7.86 2.82 -12.10
CA ILE A 46 -7.67 2.22 -13.44
C ILE A 46 -9.01 1.69 -13.97
N SER A 47 -9.77 0.99 -13.13
CA SER A 47 -11.08 0.44 -13.50
C SER A 47 -12.11 1.55 -13.75
N ILE A 48 -12.16 2.57 -12.90
CA ILE A 48 -13.07 3.72 -13.08
C ILE A 48 -12.82 4.40 -14.43
N ARG A 49 -11.56 4.71 -14.74
CA ARG A 49 -11.21 5.35 -16.01
C ARG A 49 -11.67 4.54 -17.22
N ARG A 50 -11.50 3.20 -17.19
CA ARG A 50 -11.92 2.31 -18.28
C ARG A 50 -13.44 2.19 -18.38
N TYR A 51 -14.11 1.87 -17.28
CA TYR A 51 -15.52 1.43 -17.30
C TYR A 51 -16.53 2.54 -17.05
N ILE A 52 -16.16 3.58 -16.31
CA ILE A 52 -17.06 4.70 -15.98
C ILE A 52 -16.81 5.86 -16.92
N TYR A 53 -15.54 6.22 -17.14
CA TYR A 53 -15.20 7.37 -17.99
C TYR A 53 -15.00 7.01 -19.47
N SER A 54 -15.10 5.73 -19.82
CA SER A 54 -14.87 5.24 -21.20
C SER A 54 -13.54 5.74 -21.79
N GLN A 55 -12.55 5.99 -20.95
CA GLN A 55 -11.23 6.43 -21.40
C GLN A 55 -10.47 5.24 -21.98
N SER A 56 -9.78 5.47 -23.09
CA SER A 56 -8.84 4.48 -23.61
C SER A 56 -7.69 4.31 -22.62
N ILE A 57 -7.53 3.09 -22.11
CA ILE A 57 -6.40 2.66 -21.32
C ILE A 57 -5.71 1.56 -22.12
N GLY A 58 -4.40 1.68 -22.31
CA GLY A 58 -3.60 0.73 -23.07
C GLY A 58 -3.65 -0.68 -22.48
N ALA A 59 -2.86 -0.92 -21.43
CA ALA A 59 -2.71 -2.23 -20.80
C ALA A 59 -3.00 -2.14 -19.29
N PRO A 60 -4.27 -2.17 -18.85
CA PRO A 60 -4.62 -1.93 -17.45
C PRO A 60 -4.03 -2.94 -16.47
N GLU A 61 -3.86 -4.20 -16.89
CA GLU A 61 -3.21 -5.24 -16.09
C GLU A 61 -1.75 -4.89 -15.84
N VAL A 62 -1.00 -4.51 -16.88
CA VAL A 62 0.40 -4.06 -16.77
C VAL A 62 0.50 -2.79 -15.92
N ILE A 63 -0.47 -1.87 -16.02
CA ILE A 63 -0.49 -0.66 -15.20
C ILE A 63 -0.77 -1.00 -13.72
N ALA A 64 -1.58 -2.02 -13.44
CA ALA A 64 -1.82 -2.49 -12.09
C ALA A 64 -0.58 -3.16 -11.50
N ASP A 65 0.13 -3.99 -12.28
CA ASP A 65 1.39 -4.60 -11.85
C ASP A 65 2.44 -3.52 -11.51
N ASN A 66 2.60 -2.52 -12.39
CA ASN A 66 3.49 -1.39 -12.12
C ASN A 66 3.09 -0.59 -10.87
N ALA A 67 1.79 -0.51 -10.54
CA ALA A 67 1.34 0.13 -9.31
C ALA A 67 1.82 -0.63 -8.06
N VAL A 68 1.79 -1.96 -8.12
CA VAL A 68 2.35 -2.83 -7.06
C VAL A 68 3.85 -2.63 -6.95
N ASP A 69 4.59 -2.61 -8.06
CA ASP A 69 6.05 -2.39 -8.05
C ASP A 69 6.44 -1.03 -7.44
N VAL A 70 5.72 0.03 -7.81
CA VAL A 70 5.92 1.37 -7.25
C VAL A 70 5.62 1.38 -5.75
N PHE A 71 4.53 0.74 -5.33
CA PHE A 71 4.17 0.61 -3.93
C PHE A 71 5.27 -0.11 -3.14
N LEU A 72 5.68 -1.31 -3.59
CA LEU A 72 6.72 -2.10 -2.92
C LEU A 72 8.07 -1.38 -2.86
N SER A 73 8.39 -0.57 -3.87
CA SER A 73 9.63 0.22 -3.90
C SER A 73 9.67 1.34 -2.84
N GLY A 74 8.51 1.86 -2.43
CA GLY A 74 8.42 3.01 -1.50
C GLY A 74 7.88 2.70 -0.11
N ILE A 75 7.17 1.58 0.07
CA ILE A 75 6.39 1.32 1.28
C ILE A 75 7.25 1.16 2.54
N SER A 76 8.49 0.69 2.41
CA SER A 76 9.43 0.53 3.52
C SER A 76 9.70 1.83 4.27
N ALA A 77 9.79 2.96 3.56
CA ALA A 77 10.04 4.26 4.16
C ALA A 77 8.85 4.74 5.01
N VAL A 78 7.62 4.41 4.60
CA VAL A 78 6.41 4.70 5.36
C VAL A 78 6.35 3.81 6.59
N ALA A 79 6.55 2.50 6.43
CA ALA A 79 6.51 1.54 7.53
C ALA A 79 7.58 1.84 8.59
N LEU A 80 8.80 2.21 8.18
CA LEU A 80 9.87 2.61 9.09
C LEU A 80 9.49 3.85 9.90
N ALA A 81 8.99 4.90 9.23
CA ALA A 81 8.57 6.13 9.89
C ALA A 81 7.39 5.89 10.86
N ALA A 82 6.43 5.05 10.47
CA ALA A 82 5.29 4.66 11.30
C ALA A 82 5.71 3.84 12.53
N SER A 83 6.79 3.05 12.40
CA SER A 83 7.34 2.22 13.47
C SER A 83 8.27 2.98 14.43
N GLY A 84 8.40 4.31 14.27
CA GLY A 84 9.30 5.15 15.10
C GLY A 84 10.76 5.19 14.62
N GLY A 85 11.07 4.64 13.44
CA GLY A 85 12.37 4.78 12.81
C GLY A 85 12.56 6.16 12.17
N SER A 86 13.70 6.81 12.43
CA SER A 86 14.02 8.10 11.82
C SER A 86 14.28 7.94 10.32
N ARG A 87 13.65 8.78 9.50
CA ARG A 87 14.00 8.93 8.07
C ARG A 87 15.38 9.58 7.99
N ASN A 88 16.43 8.78 7.82
CA ASN A 88 17.71 9.33 7.38
C ASN A 88 17.57 9.71 5.90
N ALA A 89 17.67 11.01 5.65
CA ALA A 89 17.67 11.65 4.34
C ALA A 89 18.89 11.24 3.51
#